data_AF-A0A9P7K448-F1
#
_entry.id   AF-A0A9P7K448-F1
#
_cell.length_a   1.000
_cell.length_b   1.000
_cell.length_c   1.000
_cell.angle_alpha   90.00
_cell.angle_beta   90.00
_cell.angle_gamma   90.00
#
_symmetry.space_group_name_H-M   'P 1'
#
loop_
_entity.id
_entity.type
_entity.pdbx_description
1 polymer ?
#
loop_
_entity_poly.entity_id
_entity_poly.type
_entity_poly.pdbx_seq_one_letter_code
_entity_poly.pdbx_strand_id
1 'polypeptide(L)'
;MTHTDFIKAFLAVHDIADKYSPGVASGPDFKMSYTGSVGGKTGAPTIQKDEDFKIVISGLLLKDKVKQSLSQVAVKFDIDQMEGFCIKHVIPEIQKDTSTDGELLYGTR
;
A
#
# COMPACT_ATOMS: atom_id res chain seq x y z
N MET A 1 -13.67 -8.57 -2.27
CA MET A 1 -12.56 -7.66 -1.97
C MET A 1 -11.82 -8.20 -0.76
N THR A 2 -10.57 -8.59 -0.94
CA THR A 2 -9.64 -8.98 0.13
C THR A 2 -9.04 -7.73 0.78
N HIS A 3 -8.36 -7.89 1.92
CA HIS A 3 -7.61 -6.78 2.53
C HIS A 3 -6.48 -6.31 1.59
N THR A 4 -5.83 -7.23 0.88
CA THR A 4 -4.80 -6.94 -0.12
C THR A 4 -5.35 -6.12 -1.29
N ASP A 5 -6.53 -6.47 -1.81
CA ASP A 5 -7.19 -5.69 -2.89
C ASP A 5 -7.48 -4.26 -2.43
N PHE A 6 -7.91 -4.11 -1.18
CA PHE A 6 -8.16 -2.80 -0.59
C PHE A 6 -6.87 -1.98 -0.47
N ILE A 7 -5.77 -2.58 -0.03
CA ILE A 7 -4.47 -1.89 0.04
C ILE A 7 -4.05 -1.42 -1.35
N LYS A 8 -4.15 -2.26 -2.39
CA LYS A 8 -3.83 -1.86 -3.78
C LYS A 8 -4.68 -0.67 -4.24
N ALA A 9 -5.99 -0.72 -4.00
CA ALA A 9 -6.89 0.36 -4.35
C ALA A 9 -6.57 1.65 -3.57
N PHE A 10 -6.26 1.54 -2.28
CA PHE A 10 -5.87 2.66 -1.43
C PHE A 10 -4.59 3.33 -1.94
N LEU A 11 -3.52 2.55 -2.18
CA LEU A 11 -2.26 3.07 -2.69
C LEU A 11 -2.43 3.75 -4.05
N ALA A 12 -3.29 3.20 -4.91
CA ALA A 12 -3.59 3.79 -6.22
C ALA A 12 -4.35 5.13 -6.12
N VAL A 13 -5.33 5.25 -5.22
CA VAL A 13 -6.06 6.51 -4.98
C VAL A 13 -5.13 7.60 -4.43
N HIS A 14 -4.07 7.21 -3.73
CA HIS A 14 -3.08 8.11 -3.15
C HIS A 14 -1.82 8.33 -4.01
N ASP A 15 -1.78 7.80 -5.24
CA ASP A 15 -0.66 7.95 -6.19
C ASP A 15 0.70 7.52 -5.60
N ILE A 16 0.68 6.42 -4.84
CA ILE A 16 1.89 5.80 -4.24
C ILE A 16 2.01 4.31 -4.56
N ALA A 17 1.20 3.82 -5.52
CA ALA A 17 1.25 2.45 -6.00
C ALA A 17 2.49 2.14 -6.87
N ASP A 18 3.22 3.17 -7.30
CA ASP A 18 4.53 3.09 -7.95
C ASP A 18 5.66 2.85 -6.93
N LYS A 19 5.47 3.27 -5.68
CA LYS A 19 6.44 3.15 -4.58
C LYS A 19 6.21 1.93 -3.71
N TYR A 20 4.96 1.56 -3.52
CA TYR A 20 4.57 0.45 -2.64
C TYR A 20 3.62 -0.49 -3.36
N SER A 21 3.82 -1.79 -3.19
CA SER A 21 2.87 -2.80 -3.61
C SER A 21 2.78 -3.91 -2.57
N PRO A 22 1.56 -4.28 -2.12
CA PRO A 22 1.41 -5.52 -1.37
C PRO A 22 1.77 -6.72 -2.25
N GLY A 23 2.18 -7.82 -1.62
CA GLY A 23 2.47 -9.08 -2.29
C GLY A 23 1.21 -9.79 -2.81
N VAL A 24 1.40 -10.94 -3.45
CA VAL A 24 0.28 -11.74 -4.01
C VAL A 24 -0.58 -12.35 -2.89
N ALA A 25 0.04 -12.77 -1.80
CA ALA A 25 -0.63 -13.47 -0.69
C ALA A 25 -0.81 -12.62 0.58
N SER A 26 -0.02 -11.57 0.75
CA SER A 26 -0.01 -10.75 1.97
C SER A 26 0.36 -9.30 1.66
N GLY A 27 -0.23 -8.36 2.39
CA GLY A 27 0.10 -6.94 2.36
C GLY A 27 0.59 -6.43 3.73
N PRO A 28 1.00 -5.15 3.83
CA PRO A 28 1.34 -4.56 5.11
C PRO A 28 0.11 -4.49 6.03
N ASP A 29 0.34 -4.72 7.31
CA ASP A 29 -0.64 -4.49 8.35
C ASP A 29 -1.08 -3.02 8.34
N PHE A 30 -2.37 -2.78 8.55
CA PHE A 30 -2.90 -1.43 8.62
C PHE A 30 -3.98 -1.30 9.68
N LYS A 31 -4.14 -0.07 10.19
CA LYS A 31 -5.22 0.28 11.10
C LYS A 31 -6.28 1.06 10.35
N MET A 32 -7.54 0.69 10.54
CA MET A 32 -8.68 1.39 9.95
C MET A 32 -9.62 1.92 11.03
N SER A 33 -9.97 3.20 10.93
CA SER A 33 -10.91 3.85 11.85
C SER A 33 -11.92 4.68 11.08
N TYR A 34 -13.13 4.78 11.63
CA TYR A 34 -14.19 5.64 11.12
C TYR A 34 -15.02 6.14 12.30
N THR A 35 -15.81 7.20 12.12
CA THR A 35 -16.65 7.71 13.21
C THR A 35 -17.56 6.61 13.74
N GLY A 36 -17.47 6.25 15.02
CA GLY A 36 -18.25 5.16 15.62
C GLY A 36 -17.63 3.77 15.49
N SER A 37 -16.42 3.63 14.94
CA SER A 37 -15.65 2.38 15.05
C SER A 37 -15.16 2.17 16.49
N VAL A 38 -15.04 0.91 16.90
CA VAL A 38 -14.48 0.53 18.20
C VAL A 38 -13.07 1.10 18.35
N GLY A 39 -12.77 1.72 19.49
CA GLY A 39 -11.48 2.35 19.79
C GLY A 39 -11.20 3.68 19.07
N GLY A 40 -12.07 4.13 18.15
CA GLY A 40 -11.90 5.40 17.44
C GLY A 40 -10.57 5.54 16.70
N LYS A 41 -10.02 6.76 16.63
CA LYS A 41 -8.78 7.05 15.88
C LYS A 41 -7.49 6.54 16.57
N THR A 42 -7.54 6.34 17.89
CA THR A 42 -6.37 5.98 18.72
C THR A 42 -6.30 4.48 18.98
N GLY A 43 -7.45 3.83 19.21
CA GLY A 43 -7.57 2.38 19.48
C GLY A 43 -8.07 1.57 18.29
N ALA A 44 -7.81 2.04 17.06
CA ALA A 44 -8.23 1.33 15.86
C ALA A 44 -7.60 -0.08 15.78
N PRO A 45 -8.37 -1.12 15.41
CA PRO A 45 -7.84 -2.47 15.28
C PRO A 45 -6.83 -2.54 14.13
N THR A 46 -5.78 -3.35 14.34
CA THR A 46 -4.85 -3.75 13.26
C THR A 46 -5.50 -4.85 12.45
N ILE A 47 -5.51 -4.68 11.12
CA ILE A 47 -6.04 -5.63 10.15
C ILE A 47 -4.85 -6.38 9.56
N GLN A 48 -4.84 -7.70 9.74
CA GLN A 48 -3.79 -8.59 9.22
C GLN A 48 -4.36 -9.63 8.25
N LYS A 49 -5.65 -9.95 8.38
CA LYS A 49 -6.32 -10.99 7.58
C LYS A 49 -7.59 -10.46 6.93
N ASP A 50 -8.04 -11.19 5.92
CA ASP A 50 -9.32 -10.94 5.25
C ASP A 50 -10.52 -11.00 6.21
N GLU A 51 -10.45 -11.84 7.24
CA GLU A 51 -11.51 -11.97 8.26
C GLU A 51 -11.65 -10.68 9.07
N ASP A 52 -10.52 -10.12 9.55
CA ASP A 52 -10.49 -8.85 10.26
C ASP A 52 -11.06 -7.73 9.37
N PHE A 53 -10.62 -7.69 8.11
CA PHE A 53 -11.08 -6.69 7.15
C PHE A 53 -12.59 -6.77 6.91
N LYS A 54 -13.14 -7.99 6.73
CA LYS A 54 -14.58 -8.21 6.56
C LYS A 54 -15.39 -7.72 7.76
N ILE A 55 -14.90 -7.93 8.98
CA ILE A 55 -15.58 -7.45 10.20
C ILE A 55 -15.63 -5.92 10.20
N VAL A 56 -14.50 -5.25 9.93
CA VAL A 56 -14.44 -3.79 9.99
C VAL A 56 -15.28 -3.13 8.89
N ILE A 57 -15.25 -3.67 7.67
CA ILE A 57 -16.08 -3.19 6.55
C ILE A 57 -17.57 -3.45 6.81
N SER A 58 -17.93 -4.60 7.37
CA SER A 58 -19.33 -4.88 7.72
C SER A 58 -19.89 -3.88 8.73
N GLY A 59 -19.09 -3.52 9.75
CA GLY A 59 -19.44 -2.46 10.71
C GLY A 59 -19.61 -1.09 10.06
N LEU A 60 -18.72 -0.74 9.12
CA LEU A 60 -18.79 0.52 8.38
C LEU A 60 -20.07 0.60 7.54
N LEU A 61 -20.39 -0.45 6.78
CA LEU A 61 -21.56 -0.51 5.91
C LEU A 61 -22.87 -0.54 6.70
N LEU A 62 -22.91 -1.23 7.84
CA LEU A 62 -24.08 -1.23 8.71
C LEU A 62 -24.36 0.19 9.23
N LYS A 63 -23.32 0.89 9.66
CA LYS A 63 -23.46 2.27 10.13
C LYS A 63 -23.94 3.21 9.01
N ASP A 64 -23.40 3.05 7.81
CA ASP A 64 -23.80 3.87 6.66
C ASP A 64 -25.29 3.71 6.34
N LYS A 65 -25.80 2.47 6.37
CA LYS A 65 -27.24 2.18 6.22
C LYS A 65 -28.11 2.83 7.31
N VAL A 66 -27.62 2.88 8.55
CA VAL A 66 -28.38 3.40 9.70
C VAL A 66 -28.39 4.93 9.75
N LYS A 67 -27.26 5.58 9.44
CA LYS A 67 -27.11 7.03 9.63
C LYS A 67 -27.11 7.84 8.33
N GLN A 68 -27.03 7.20 7.15
CA GLN A 68 -26.90 7.83 5.83
C GLN A 68 -25.93 9.03 5.84
N SER A 69 -24.83 8.89 6.59
CA SER A 69 -23.87 9.95 6.83
C SER A 69 -22.57 9.57 6.17
N LEU A 70 -22.01 10.47 5.33
CA LEU A 70 -20.70 10.33 4.73
C LEU A 70 -19.66 9.94 5.79
N SER A 71 -19.32 8.66 5.85
CA SER A 71 -18.40 8.14 6.85
C SER A 71 -16.99 8.33 6.35
N GLN A 72 -16.27 9.29 6.94
CA GLN A 72 -14.83 9.42 6.71
C GLN A 72 -14.12 8.21 7.31
N VAL A 73 -13.30 7.56 6.47
CA VAL A 73 -12.44 6.44 6.85
C VAL A 73 -11.00 6.95 6.90
N ALA A 74 -10.32 6.68 8.01
CA ALA A 74 -8.90 6.95 8.17
C ALA A 74 -8.13 5.62 8.24
N VAL A 75 -7.16 5.48 7.35
CA VAL A 75 -6.25 4.32 7.26
C VAL A 75 -4.85 4.77 7.68
N LYS A 76 -4.18 3.94 8.48
CA LYS A 76 -2.79 4.18 8.92
C LYS A 76 -1.96 2.93 8.65
N PHE A 77 -0.83 3.13 8.00
CA PHE A 77 0.20 2.11 7.83
C PHE A 77 1.36 2.40 8.78
N ASP A 78 2.02 1.33 9.23
CA ASP A 78 3.30 1.44 9.91
C ASP A 78 4.41 1.48 8.85
N ILE A 79 5.11 2.63 8.77
CA ILE A 79 6.11 2.89 7.72
C ILE A 79 7.29 1.92 7.85
N ASP A 80 7.67 1.56 9.08
CA ASP A 80 8.78 0.65 9.32
C ASP A 80 8.45 -0.75 8.79
N GLN A 81 7.17 -1.16 8.86
CA GLN A 81 6.69 -2.41 8.29
C GLN A 81 6.43 -2.34 6.78
N MET A 82 6.29 -1.14 6.22
CA MET A 82 6.07 -0.96 4.79
C MET A 82 7.35 -1.14 3.96
N GLU A 83 8.54 -1.09 4.56
CA GLU A 83 9.82 -1.19 3.83
C GLU A 83 9.91 -2.47 2.98
N GLY A 84 9.39 -3.60 3.49
CA GLY A 84 9.35 -4.88 2.77
C GLY A 84 8.45 -4.90 1.53
N PHE A 85 7.59 -3.88 1.38
CA PHE A 85 6.63 -3.73 0.27
C PHE A 85 7.01 -2.59 -0.68
N CYS A 86 8.18 -1.97 -0.50
CA CYS A 86 8.72 -0.98 -1.40
C CYS A 86 9.08 -1.60 -2.77
N ILE A 87 8.61 -0.99 -3.85
CA ILE A 87 9.04 -1.33 -5.20
C ILE A 87 10.45 -0.76 -5.38
N LYS A 88 11.45 -1.65 -5.46
CA LYS A 88 12.83 -1.25 -5.73
C LYS A 88 13.03 -1.12 -7.23
N HIS A 89 13.25 0.10 -7.71
CA HIS A 89 13.75 0.31 -9.07
C HIS A 89 15.21 -0.12 -9.11
N VAL A 90 15.47 -1.32 -9.60
CA VAL A 90 16.82 -1.71 -10.01
C VAL A 90 17.11 -0.95 -11.30
N ILE A 91 17.90 0.11 -11.20
CA ILE A 91 18.56 0.67 -12.38
C ILE A 91 19.49 -0.44 -12.88
N PRO A 92 19.36 -0.93 -14.12
CA PRO A 92 20.32 -1.89 -14.65
C PRO A 92 21.70 -1.24 -14.61
N GLU A 93 22.61 -1.82 -13.81
CA GLU A 93 24.02 -1.49 -13.88
C GLU A 93 24.46 -1.72 -15.33
N ILE A 94 24.93 -0.66 -16.00
CA ILE A 94 25.59 -0.80 -17.30
C ILE A 94 26.78 -1.71 -17.04
N GLN A 95 26.70 -2.94 -17.57
CA GLN A 95 27.79 -3.90 -17.50
C GLN A 95 29.05 -3.22 -18.05
N LYS A 96 30.03 -3.02 -17.17
CA LYS A 96 31.38 -2.63 -17.57
C LYS A 96 32.02 -3.89 -18.18
N ASP A 97 31.67 -4.18 -19.44
CA ASP A 97 32.38 -5.17 -20.23
C ASP A 97 33.83 -4.72 -20.33
N THR A 98 34.69 -5.40 -19.58
CA THR A 98 36.14 -5.27 -19.71
C THR A 98 36.57 -6.27 -20.78
N SER A 99 36.09 -6.08 -22.01
CA SER A 99 36.63 -6.75 -23.19
C SER A 99 37.44 -5.72 -23.96
N THR A 100 38.75 -5.99 -23.94
CA THR A 100 39.78 -5.27 -24.67
C THR A 100 39.44 -5.21 -26.16
N ASP A 101 39.71 -4.03 -26.73
CA ASP A 101 39.94 -3.73 -28.15
C ASP A 101 38.78 -3.13 -28.97
N GLY A 102 39.08 -2.04 -29.69
CA GLY A 102 38.33 -1.62 -30.88
C GLY A 102 37.41 -0.40 -30.80
N GLU A 103 37.99 0.81 -30.88
CA GLU A 103 37.71 1.74 -32.00
C GLU A 103 36.38 2.58 -32.05
N LEU A 104 36.55 3.90 -31.78
CA LEU A 104 35.88 5.12 -32.35
C LEU A 104 34.38 5.38 -32.02
N LEU A 105 33.83 6.61 -31.92
CA LEU A 105 34.26 8.01 -32.00
C LEU A 105 33.05 8.92 -31.66
N TYR A 106 33.36 10.13 -31.20
CA TYR A 106 32.63 11.41 -31.31
C TYR A 106 31.32 11.73 -30.55
N GLY A 107 31.42 12.84 -29.81
CA GLY A 107 30.35 13.82 -29.58
C GLY A 107 30.92 15.17 -29.12
N THR A 108 31.13 16.10 -30.05
CA THR A 108 31.40 17.56 -29.86
C THR A 108 30.23 18.24 -29.11
N ARG A 109 30.41 19.22 -28.22
CA ARG A 109 31.08 20.53 -28.36
C ARG A 109 31.40 21.12 -26.98
#